data_AF-A0A1B0FH32-F1
#
_entry.id   AF-A0A1B0FH32-F1
#
_cell.length_a   1.000
_cell.length_b   1.000
_cell.length_c   1.000
_cell.angle_alpha   90.00
_cell.angle_beta   90.00
_cell.angle_gamma   90.00
#
_symmetry.space_group_name_H-M   'P 1'
#
loop_
_entity.id
_entity.type
_entity.pdbx_description
1 polymer ?
#
loop_
_entity_poly.entity_id
_entity_poly.type
_entity_poly.pdbx_seq_one_letter_code
_entity_poly.pdbx_strand_id
1 'polypeptide(L)'
;MAANVNRRNRIDQQLWSPHYFQRLYQRKHLTRDWPTFWLAIAMLIAFITSCLLQSCLAHVALTYPPARKYNLDFLDNSRTKGPCGMPKGLEHTSLLSGSKLNVTWHLAYPHRVSY
;
A
#
# COMPACT_ATOMS: atom_id res chain seq x y z
N MET A 1 23.15 -63.32 23.20
CA MET A 1 23.38 -62.64 21.90
C MET A 1 22.17 -62.68 20.95
N ALA A 2 21.34 -63.73 20.96
CA ALA A 2 20.18 -63.89 20.06
C ALA A 2 19.05 -62.84 20.23
N ALA A 3 18.77 -62.36 21.45
CA ALA A 3 17.73 -61.35 21.70
C ALA A 3 18.02 -59.97 21.07
N ASN A 4 19.29 -59.69 20.75
CA ASN A 4 19.72 -58.41 20.15
C ASN A 4 19.52 -58.41 18.62
N VAL A 5 19.72 -59.57 17.97
CA VAL A 5 19.49 -59.74 16.52
C VAL A 5 17.99 -59.63 16.18
N ASN A 6 17.12 -60.24 16.99
CA ASN A 6 15.68 -60.20 16.77
C ASN A 6 15.10 -58.77 16.93
N ARG A 7 15.68 -57.95 17.83
CA ARG A 7 15.28 -56.54 17.97
C ARG A 7 15.69 -55.70 16.77
N ARG A 8 16.89 -55.89 16.22
CA ARG A 8 17.34 -55.17 15.02
C ARG A 8 16.47 -55.50 13.81
N ASN A 9 16.23 -56.78 13.55
CA ASN A 9 15.38 -57.21 12.43
C ASN A 9 13.94 -56.65 12.52
N ARG A 10 13.40 -56.50 13.74
CA ARG A 10 12.07 -55.90 13.96
C ARG A 10 12.06 -54.40 13.66
N ILE A 11 13.10 -53.68 14.07
CA ILE A 11 13.24 -52.24 13.80
C ILE A 11 13.41 -52.02 12.29
N ASP A 12 14.23 -52.83 11.63
CA ASP A 12 14.47 -52.75 10.20
C ASP A 12 13.18 -53.05 9.40
N GLN A 13 12.39 -54.05 9.81
CA GLN A 13 11.07 -54.31 9.23
C GLN A 13 10.06 -53.17 9.43
N GLN A 14 10.10 -52.49 10.58
CA GLN A 14 9.24 -51.32 10.81
C GLN A 14 9.68 -50.11 9.97
N LEU A 15 11.00 -49.91 9.80
CA LEU A 15 11.56 -48.77 9.06
C LEU A 15 11.25 -48.84 7.56
N TRP A 16 11.19 -50.05 6.99
CA TRP A 16 10.88 -50.28 5.57
C TRP A 16 9.39 -50.53 5.29
N SER A 17 8.52 -50.40 6.30
CA SER A 17 7.07 -50.52 6.08
C SER A 17 6.56 -49.34 5.24
N PRO A 18 5.79 -49.57 4.17
CA PRO A 18 5.19 -48.49 3.36
C PRO A 18 4.42 -47.46 4.21
N HIS A 19 3.77 -47.94 5.28
CA HIS A 19 3.01 -47.13 6.23
C HIS A 19 3.88 -46.22 7.12
N TYR A 20 5.14 -46.57 7.34
CA TYR A 20 6.07 -45.69 8.08
C TYR A 20 6.42 -44.46 7.25
N PHE A 21 6.79 -44.64 5.99
CA PHE A 21 7.02 -43.54 5.05
C PHE A 21 5.76 -42.71 4.81
N GLN A 22 4.60 -43.35 4.67
CA GLN A 22 3.32 -42.64 4.53
C GLN A 22 2.99 -41.77 5.75
N ARG A 23 3.29 -42.21 6.98
CA ARG A 23 3.08 -41.41 8.19
C ARG A 23 4.04 -40.22 8.29
N LEU A 24 5.29 -40.39 7.86
CA LEU A 24 6.25 -39.28 7.80
C LEU A 24 5.87 -38.27 6.72
N TYR A 25 5.42 -38.75 5.56
CA TYR A 25 4.91 -37.90 4.47
C TYR A 25 3.66 -37.12 4.90
N GLN A 26 2.69 -37.79 5.52
CA GLN A 26 1.48 -37.18 6.09
C GLN A 26 1.80 -36.16 7.19
N ARG A 27 2.73 -36.47 8.12
CA ARG A 27 3.16 -35.50 9.16
C ARG A 27 3.84 -34.26 8.59
N LYS A 28 4.63 -34.39 7.53
CA LYS A 28 5.28 -33.26 6.85
C LYS A 28 4.30 -32.40 6.04
N HIS A 29 3.15 -32.93 5.65
CA HIS A 29 2.11 -32.19 4.92
C HIS A 29 1.08 -31.51 5.84
N LEU A 30 0.86 -32.05 7.05
CA LEU A 30 -0.14 -31.52 7.99
C LEU A 30 0.34 -30.30 8.79
N THR A 31 1.65 -30.07 8.85
CA THR A 31 2.28 -29.02 9.68
C THR A 31 2.90 -27.89 8.86
N ARG A 32 2.75 -27.94 7.53
CA ARG A 32 3.60 -27.17 6.63
C ARG A 32 2.78 -26.26 5.73
N ASP A 33 2.89 -24.98 6.06
CA ASP A 33 2.83 -23.82 5.17
C ASP A 33 1.49 -23.14 4.91
N TRP A 34 0.35 -23.72 5.25
CA TRP A 34 -0.93 -23.04 4.99
C TRP A 34 -1.05 -21.66 5.66
N PRO A 35 -0.82 -21.49 6.97
CA PRO A 35 -0.93 -20.16 7.61
C PRO A 35 0.19 -19.21 7.18
N THR A 36 1.41 -19.70 6.95
CA THR A 36 2.53 -18.85 6.52
C THR A 36 2.35 -18.37 5.09
N PHE A 37 1.72 -19.16 4.22
CA PHE A 37 1.34 -18.78 2.87
C PHE A 37 0.32 -17.62 2.86
N TRP A 38 -0.73 -17.72 3.68
CA TRP A 38 -1.71 -16.64 3.80
C TRP A 38 -1.13 -15.37 4.41
N LEU A 39 -0.23 -15.50 5.39
CA LEU A 39 0.50 -14.35 5.96
C LEU A 39 1.40 -13.69 4.91
N ALA A 40 2.11 -14.46 4.10
CA ALA A 40 2.95 -13.93 3.03
C ALA A 40 2.12 -13.19 1.96
N ILE A 41 0.95 -13.73 1.59
CA ILE A 41 0.01 -13.07 0.68
C ILE A 41 -0.52 -11.77 1.28
N ALA A 42 -0.95 -11.77 2.55
CA ALA A 42 -1.46 -10.58 3.21
C ALA A 42 -0.40 -9.46 3.28
N MET A 43 0.85 -9.82 3.59
CA MET A 43 2.00 -8.89 3.58
C MET A 43 2.28 -8.33 2.19
N LEU A 44 2.21 -9.17 1.15
CA LEU A 44 2.39 -8.74 -0.24
C LEU A 44 1.29 -7.77 -0.68
N ILE A 45 0.04 -8.07 -0.35
CA ILE A 45 -1.11 -7.19 -0.65
C ILE A 45 -0.95 -5.85 0.07
N ALA A 46 -0.60 -5.86 1.36
CA ALA A 46 -0.38 -4.64 2.14
C ALA A 46 0.78 -3.78 1.59
N PHE A 47 1.85 -4.42 1.11
CA PHE A 47 2.95 -3.73 0.46
C PHE A 47 2.52 -3.07 -0.87
N ILE A 48 1.81 -3.81 -1.72
CA ILE A 48 1.29 -3.28 -2.99
C ILE A 48 0.33 -2.12 -2.75
N THR A 49 -0.62 -2.26 -1.81
CA THR A 49 -1.55 -1.16 -1.49
C THR A 49 -0.83 0.07 -0.95
N SER A 50 0.19 -0.10 -0.10
CA SER A 50 1.02 1.02 0.38
C SER A 50 1.78 1.72 -0.74
N CYS A 51 2.30 0.99 -1.74
CA CYS A 51 2.96 1.60 -2.90
C CYS A 51 1.97 2.35 -3.80
N LEU A 52 0.74 1.84 -3.94
CA LEU A 52 -0.30 2.47 -4.75
C LEU A 52 -0.93 3.68 -4.06
N LEU A 53 -0.86 3.78 -2.73
CA LEU A 53 -1.33 4.92 -1.94
C LEU A 53 -0.37 6.13 -1.95
N GLN A 54 0.53 6.21 -2.93
CA GLN A 54 1.35 7.41 -3.13
C GLN A 54 0.46 8.63 -3.30
N SER A 55 0.41 9.45 -2.25
CA SER A 55 -0.29 10.72 -2.25
C SER A 55 0.50 11.69 -3.12
N CYS A 56 0.03 11.97 -4.32
CA CYS A 56 0.62 12.99 -5.18
C CYS A 56 0.26 14.37 -4.62
N LEU A 57 1.26 15.10 -4.12
CA LEU A 57 1.18 16.55 -3.92
C LEU A 57 1.56 17.20 -5.26
N ALA A 58 0.61 17.82 -5.96
CA ALA A 58 0.97 18.79 -7.00
C ALA A 58 0.58 20.20 -6.57
N HIS A 59 1.44 21.14 -6.94
CA HIS A 59 1.26 22.56 -6.68
C HIS A 59 0.61 23.21 -7.90
N VAL A 60 -0.68 23.54 -7.77
CA VAL A 60 -1.43 24.28 -8.79
C VAL A 60 -1.67 25.70 -8.26
N ALA A 61 -1.32 26.70 -9.06
CA ALA A 61 -1.58 28.11 -8.75
C ALA A 61 -2.64 28.68 -9.70
N LEU A 62 -3.73 29.22 -9.16
CA LEU A 62 -4.73 29.93 -9.97
C LEU A 62 -4.14 31.21 -10.57
N THR A 63 -4.26 31.37 -11.89
CA THR A 63 -3.88 32.59 -12.60
C THR A 63 -5.09 33.48 -12.87
N TYR A 64 -6.28 32.90 -13.10
CA TYR A 64 -7.55 33.63 -13.12
C TYR A 64 -8.71 32.79 -12.55
N PRO A 65 -9.54 33.35 -11.63
CA PRO A 65 -9.30 34.60 -10.91
C PRO A 65 -7.99 34.53 -10.11
N PRO A 66 -7.30 35.66 -9.89
CA PRO A 66 -5.99 35.66 -9.24
C PRO A 66 -6.05 34.99 -7.87
N ALA A 67 -5.08 34.12 -7.59
CA ALA A 67 -4.90 33.53 -6.27
C ALA A 67 -4.58 34.59 -5.21
N ARG A 68 -4.59 34.19 -3.94
CA ARG A 68 -4.20 35.09 -2.83
C ARG A 68 -2.73 35.51 -2.96
N LYS A 69 -2.41 36.63 -2.31
CA LYS A 69 -1.20 37.44 -2.52
C LYS A 69 0.13 36.67 -2.68
N TYR A 70 0.36 35.62 -1.90
CA TYR A 70 1.64 34.89 -1.98
C TYR A 70 1.45 33.56 -2.72
N ASN A 71 2.31 33.30 -3.70
CA ASN A 71 2.36 32.03 -4.38
C ASN A 71 3.19 31.06 -3.53
N LEU A 72 2.55 30.40 -2.57
CA LEU A 72 3.20 29.49 -1.63
C LEU A 72 3.12 28.06 -2.15
N ASP A 73 4.21 27.58 -2.73
CA ASP A 73 4.32 26.24 -3.30
C ASP A 73 4.42 25.12 -2.25
N PHE A 74 4.28 25.37 -0.93
CA PHE A 74 4.45 24.31 0.10
C PHE A 74 3.51 24.46 1.29
N LEU A 75 2.23 24.70 1.04
CA LEU A 75 1.21 24.65 2.10
C LEU A 75 0.93 23.18 2.45
N ASP A 76 1.30 22.76 3.66
CA ASP A 76 0.91 21.47 4.20
C ASP A 76 -0.38 21.59 5.05
N ASN A 77 -1.18 20.51 5.13
CA ASN A 77 -2.45 20.49 5.86
C ASN A 77 -2.27 20.53 7.40
N SER A 78 -1.04 20.35 7.90
CA SER A 78 -0.74 20.30 9.35
C SER A 78 -0.43 21.68 9.94
N ARG A 79 0.13 22.58 9.13
CA ARG A 79 0.60 23.91 9.54
C ARG A 79 -0.28 25.03 9.00
N THR A 80 -1.16 24.75 8.05
CA THR A 80 -1.94 25.77 7.34
C THR A 80 -3.42 25.57 7.57
N LYS A 81 -4.14 26.65 7.90
CA LYS A 81 -5.58 26.58 8.15
C LYS A 81 -6.32 26.58 6.81
N GLY A 82 -7.20 25.60 6.62
CA GLY A 82 -8.11 25.55 5.47
C GLY A 82 -9.06 26.75 5.40
N PRO A 83 -9.72 27.01 4.25
CA PRO A 83 -9.71 26.17 3.04
C PRO A 83 -8.55 26.44 2.07
N CYS A 84 -7.82 27.54 2.23
CA CYS A 84 -6.81 28.00 1.26
C CYS A 84 -5.40 28.20 1.86
N GLY A 85 -5.20 27.83 3.13
CA GLY A 85 -3.87 27.86 3.77
C GLY A 85 -3.29 29.26 3.99
N MET A 86 -4.04 30.33 3.72
CA MET A 86 -3.59 31.73 3.79
C MET A 86 -4.68 32.67 4.32
N PRO A 87 -4.35 33.79 4.98
CA PRO A 87 -5.32 34.85 5.32
C PRO A 87 -6.01 35.45 4.09
N LYS A 88 -7.19 36.06 4.26
CA LYS A 88 -7.92 36.71 3.16
C LYS A 88 -7.11 37.90 2.64
N GLY A 89 -7.00 38.00 1.32
CA GLY A 89 -6.42 39.16 0.63
C GLY A 89 -7.46 40.27 0.47
N LEU A 90 -7.02 41.36 -0.17
CA LEU A 90 -7.87 42.51 -0.53
C LEU A 90 -8.43 42.42 -1.95
N GLU A 91 -7.82 41.58 -2.80
CA GLU A 91 -8.22 41.39 -4.18
C GLU A 91 -9.48 40.51 -4.28
N HIS A 92 -10.44 40.97 -5.09
CA HIS A 92 -11.68 40.26 -5.34
C HIS A 92 -12.03 40.31 -6.83
N THR A 93 -12.54 39.20 -7.35
CA THR A 93 -13.07 39.14 -8.71
C THR A 93 -14.60 39.13 -8.64
N SER A 94 -15.23 40.17 -9.21
CA SER A 94 -16.68 40.24 -9.36
C SER A 94 -17.10 39.49 -10.62
N LEU A 95 -18.04 38.56 -10.47
CA LEU A 95 -18.53 37.73 -11.55
C LEU A 95 -20.03 37.94 -11.75
N LEU A 96 -20.46 38.03 -13.00
CA LEU A 96 -21.87 38.14 -13.32
C LEU A 96 -22.56 36.79 -13.09
N SER A 97 -23.66 36.80 -12.34
CA SER A 97 -24.43 35.58 -12.10
C SER A 97 -24.93 34.97 -13.42
N GLY A 98 -24.81 33.65 -13.55
CA GLY A 98 -25.19 32.91 -14.76
C GLY A 98 -24.19 33.01 -15.93
N SER A 99 -23.12 33.79 -15.80
CA SER A 99 -22.06 33.85 -16.82
C SER A 99 -21.12 32.64 -16.73
N LYS A 100 -20.53 32.26 -17.87
CA LYS A 100 -19.47 31.24 -17.91
C LYS A 100 -18.15 31.87 -17.48
N LEU A 101 -17.43 31.19 -16.59
CA LEU A 101 -16.12 31.61 -16.12
C LEU A 101 -15.02 30.76 -16.76
N ASN A 102 -14.08 31.40 -17.42
CA ASN A 102 -12.85 30.75 -17.88
C ASN A 102 -11.83 30.77 -16.76
N VAL A 103 -11.73 29.67 -16.00
CA VAL A 103 -10.73 29.52 -14.94
C VAL A 103 -9.40 29.12 -15.56
N THR A 104 -8.32 29.80 -15.19
CA THR A 104 -6.97 29.46 -15.63
C THR A 104 -6.07 29.23 -14.42
N TRP A 105 -5.14 28.29 -14.58
CA TRP A 105 -4.17 27.93 -13.56
C TRP A 105 -2.83 27.60 -14.21
N HIS A 106 -1.77 27.70 -13.42
CA HIS A 106 -0.42 27.34 -13.76
C HIS A 106 0.05 26.17 -12.89
N LEU A 107 0.72 25.21 -13.52
CA LEU A 107 1.32 24.05 -12.87
C LEU A 107 2.76 23.97 -13.34
N ALA A 108 3.71 24.24 -12.44
CA ALA A 108 5.13 24.31 -12.79
C ALA A 108 5.68 22.97 -13.28
N TYR A 109 5.16 21.86 -12.76
CA TYR A 109 5.51 20.52 -13.19
C TYR A 109 4.24 19.67 -13.35
N PRO A 110 3.82 19.35 -14.60
CA PRO A 110 2.61 18.60 -14.84
C PRO A 110 2.76 17.14 -14.40
N HIS A 111 2.04 16.77 -13.35
CA HIS A 111 1.94 15.38 -12.90
C HIS A 111 0.86 14.63 -13.70
N ARG A 112 1.01 13.31 -13.89
CA ARG A 112 0.15 12.47 -14.76
C ARG A 112 -1.26 12.19 -14.20
N VAL A 113 -1.68 12.86 -13.14
CA VAL A 113 -2.98 12.67 -12.48
C VAL A 113 -3.83 13.92 -12.73
N SER A 114 -5.12 13.73 -13.02
CA SER A 114 -6.07 14.82 -13.23
C SER A 114 -6.52 15.43 -11.90
N TYR A 115 -6.64 16.76 -11.84
CA TYR A 115 -7.28 17.52 -10.76
C TYR A 115 -8.70 17.93 -11.15
#